data_AF-A0A256G400-F1
#
_entry.id   AF-A0A256G400-F1
#
_cell.length_a   1.000
_cell.length_b   1.000
_cell.length_c   1.000
_cell.angle_alpha   90.00
_cell.angle_beta   90.00
_cell.angle_gamma   90.00
#
_symmetry.space_group_name_H-M   'P 1'
#
loop_
_entity.id
_entity.type
_entity.pdbx_description
1 polymer ?
#
loop_
_entity_poly.entity_id
_entity_poly.type
_entity_poly.pdbx_seq_one_letter_code
_entity_poly.pdbx_strand_id
1 'polypeptide(L)'
;MTAGLIFLTAPVAAETINVRDITDAKEISERSDEFAKDLTQLGIAAKLKCDLLIGTQNDNGNESFGGICDMTLAGKKPTSIMLCNDTMIGKLTVKAFGFSENKNELTAFTNMNCQPGG
;
A
#
# COMPACT_ATOMS: atom_id res chain seq x y z
N MET A 1 -31.39 -41.77 9.80
CA MET A 1 -31.46 -40.85 8.63
C MET A 1 -30.57 -39.65 8.94
N THR A 2 -29.28 -39.73 8.65
CA THR A 2 -28.32 -38.63 8.87
C THR A 2 -27.77 -38.22 7.51
N ALA A 3 -28.34 -37.14 6.95
CA ALA A 3 -27.88 -36.53 5.72
C ALA A 3 -26.70 -35.61 6.06
N GLY A 4 -25.48 -36.02 5.69
CA GLY A 4 -24.29 -35.17 5.75
C GLY A 4 -24.26 -34.25 4.53
N LEU A 5 -24.37 -32.94 4.77
CA LEU A 5 -24.13 -31.91 3.76
C LEU A 5 -22.62 -31.76 3.55
N ILE A 6 -22.13 -32.12 2.37
CA ILE A 6 -20.76 -31.84 1.94
C ILE A 6 -20.76 -30.45 1.30
N PHE A 7 -20.15 -29.47 1.98
CA PHE A 7 -19.88 -28.17 1.40
C PHE A 7 -18.71 -28.29 0.41
N LEU A 8 -19.01 -28.24 -0.89
CA LEU A 8 -18.03 -28.01 -1.95
C LEU A 8 -17.57 -26.55 -1.88
N THR A 9 -16.46 -26.28 -1.19
CA THR A 9 -15.77 -24.99 -1.35
C THR A 9 -14.92 -25.09 -2.61
N ALA A 10 -15.25 -24.30 -3.63
CA ALA A 10 -14.38 -24.16 -4.80
C ALA A 10 -13.04 -23.55 -4.33
N PRO A 11 -11.89 -24.00 -4.85
CA PRO A 11 -10.63 -23.34 -4.55
C PRO A 11 -10.66 -21.94 -5.17
N VAL A 12 -10.62 -20.92 -4.33
CA VAL A 12 -10.30 -19.56 -4.77
C VAL A 12 -8.87 -19.63 -5.26
N ALA A 13 -8.66 -19.50 -6.58
CA ALA A 13 -7.32 -19.37 -7.11
C ALA A 13 -6.71 -18.12 -6.48
N ALA A 14 -5.64 -18.30 -5.69
CA ALA A 14 -4.91 -17.17 -5.14
C ALA A 14 -4.26 -16.44 -6.32
N GLU A 15 -4.67 -15.20 -6.57
CA GLU A 15 -4.01 -14.35 -7.58
C GLU A 15 -2.54 -14.18 -7.21
N THR A 16 -1.67 -14.26 -8.22
CA THR A 16 -0.24 -14.00 -8.00
C THR A 16 0.00 -12.50 -7.89
N ILE A 17 0.65 -12.07 -6.80
CA ILE A 17 1.06 -10.67 -6.62
C ILE A 17 2.55 -10.56 -6.91
N ASN A 18 2.88 -9.81 -7.94
CA ASN A 18 4.25 -9.44 -8.29
C ASN A 18 4.64 -8.14 -7.60
N VAL A 19 5.87 -8.07 -7.10
CA VAL A 19 6.38 -6.90 -6.37
C VAL A 19 7.59 -6.34 -7.10
N ARG A 20 7.57 -5.04 -7.39
CA ARG A 20 8.67 -4.31 -8.02
C ARG A 20 9.13 -3.15 -7.16
N ASP A 21 10.44 -2.89 -7.18
CA ASP A 21 11.00 -1.69 -6.56
C ASP A 21 10.78 -0.48 -7.46
N ILE A 22 10.41 0.64 -6.86
CA ILE A 22 10.29 1.92 -7.56
C ILE A 22 11.55 2.72 -7.26
N THR A 23 12.49 2.71 -8.21
CA THR A 23 13.78 3.39 -8.09
C THR A 23 13.92 4.59 -9.03
N ASP A 24 13.00 4.75 -9.99
CA ASP A 24 12.99 5.89 -10.90
C ASP A 24 12.60 7.16 -10.15
N ALA A 25 13.41 8.22 -10.25
CA ALA A 25 13.23 9.43 -9.47
C ALA A 25 11.92 10.18 -9.82
N LYS A 26 11.47 10.09 -11.08
CA LYS A 26 10.22 10.71 -11.51
C LYS A 26 9.03 9.94 -10.96
N GLU A 27 9.03 8.62 -11.08
CA GLU A 27 7.98 7.77 -10.50
C GLU A 27 7.92 7.92 -8.97
N ILE A 28 9.07 7.99 -8.29
CA ILE A 28 9.14 8.27 -6.85
C ILE A 28 8.43 9.58 -6.49
N SER A 29 8.72 10.65 -7.23
CA SER A 29 8.09 11.95 -7.01
C SER A 29 6.58 11.88 -7.23
N GLU A 30 6.14 11.27 -8.33
CA GLU A 30 4.72 11.13 -8.67
C GLU A 30 3.95 10.35 -7.59
N ARG A 31 4.45 9.19 -7.16
CA ARG A 31 3.78 8.39 -6.12
C ARG A 31 3.78 9.09 -4.77
N SER A 32 4.86 9.79 -4.41
CA SER A 32 4.92 10.58 -3.18
C SER A 32 3.91 11.72 -3.17
N ASP A 33 3.75 12.41 -4.29
CA ASP A 33 2.78 13.49 -4.45
C ASP A 33 1.33 12.98 -4.43
N GLU A 34 1.06 11.82 -5.04
CA GLU A 34 -0.23 11.14 -4.95
C GLU A 34 -0.59 10.79 -3.51
N PHE A 35 0.33 10.19 -2.75
CA PHE A 35 0.11 9.92 -1.33
C PHE A 35 -0.16 11.20 -0.52
N ALA A 36 0.59 12.28 -0.77
CA ALA A 36 0.38 13.55 -0.10
C ALA A 36 -1.00 14.16 -0.44
N LYS A 37 -1.45 13.99 -1.69
CA LYS A 37 -2.80 14.38 -2.13
C LYS A 37 -3.88 13.56 -1.42
N ASP A 38 -3.69 12.26 -1.29
CA ASP A 38 -4.65 11.38 -0.61
C ASP A 38 -4.75 11.73 0.89
N LEU A 39 -3.63 12.00 1.55
CA LEU A 39 -3.62 12.52 2.92
C LEU A 39 -4.33 13.88 3.03
N THR A 40 -4.14 14.76 2.05
CA THR A 40 -4.80 16.08 2.02
C THR A 40 -6.32 15.95 1.89
N GLN A 41 -6.82 14.98 1.14
CA GLN A 41 -8.27 14.70 1.06
C GLN A 41 -8.86 14.28 2.42
N LEU A 42 -8.03 13.74 3.31
CA LEU A 42 -8.39 13.40 4.69
C LEU A 42 -8.15 14.56 5.69
N GLY A 43 -7.82 15.76 5.21
CA GLY A 43 -7.54 16.93 6.05
C GLY A 43 -6.12 16.95 6.64
N ILE A 44 -5.23 16.06 6.18
CA ILE A 44 -3.84 15.99 6.62
C ILE A 44 -2.96 16.66 5.57
N ALA A 45 -2.69 17.95 5.74
CA ALA A 45 -1.76 18.68 4.89
C ALA A 45 -0.30 18.34 5.22
N ALA A 46 0.21 17.26 4.62
CA ALA A 46 1.56 16.76 4.81
C ALA A 46 2.44 16.91 3.57
N LYS A 47 3.74 17.05 3.78
CA LYS A 47 4.76 16.78 2.76
C LYS A 47 5.36 15.41 3.02
N LEU A 48 5.57 14.63 1.97
CA LEU A 48 6.17 13.30 2.06
C LEU A 48 7.52 13.28 1.34
N LYS A 49 8.51 12.63 1.97
CA LYS A 49 9.74 12.20 1.31
C LYS A 49 9.83 10.69 1.47
N CYS A 50 9.66 9.95 0.39
CA CYS A 50 9.65 8.50 0.44
C CYS A 50 11.04 7.94 0.13
N ASP A 51 11.59 7.17 1.07
CA ASP A 51 12.91 6.53 0.95
C ASP A 51 12.81 5.11 0.41
N LEU A 52 11.62 4.50 0.52
CA LEU A 52 11.33 3.18 -0.03
C LEU A 52 9.92 3.19 -0.64
N LEU A 53 9.84 2.80 -1.90
CA LEU A 53 8.59 2.68 -2.65
C LEU A 53 8.56 1.36 -3.42
N ILE A 54 7.40 0.73 -3.42
CA ILE A 54 7.13 -0.50 -4.17
C ILE A 54 5.84 -0.38 -4.96
N GLY A 55 5.81 -1.05 -6.10
CA GLY A 55 4.59 -1.39 -6.83
C GLY A 55 4.25 -2.86 -6.58
N THR A 56 2.97 -3.14 -6.39
CA THR A 56 2.41 -4.49 -6.32
C THR A 56 1.40 -4.63 -7.45
N GLN A 57 1.47 -5.72 -8.20
CA GLN A 57 0.63 -5.93 -9.37
C GLN A 57 0.01 -7.33 -9.35
N ASN A 58 -1.28 -7.44 -9.64
CA ASN A 58 -1.95 -8.74 -9.82
C ASN A 58 -1.94 -9.19 -11.30
N ASP A 59 -2.45 -10.39 -11.56
CA ASP A 59 -2.47 -10.98 -12.91
C ASP A 59 -3.29 -10.18 -13.93
N ASN A 60 -4.22 -9.34 -13.47
CA ASN A 60 -5.04 -8.46 -14.30
C ASN A 60 -4.37 -7.13 -14.62
N GLY A 61 -3.13 -6.91 -14.12
CA GLY A 61 -2.38 -5.69 -14.32
C GLY A 61 -2.75 -4.55 -13.38
N ASN A 62 -3.66 -4.78 -12.42
CA ASN A 62 -4.03 -3.77 -11.42
C ASN A 62 -2.84 -3.52 -10.51
N GLU A 63 -2.58 -2.25 -10.19
CA GLU A 63 -1.47 -1.87 -9.32
C GLU A 63 -1.96 -1.24 -8.02
N SER A 64 -1.25 -1.58 -6.94
CA SER A 64 -1.27 -0.87 -5.67
C SER A 64 0.15 -0.48 -5.29
N PHE A 65 0.29 0.65 -4.60
CA PHE A 65 1.60 1.18 -4.23
C PHE A 65 1.76 1.21 -2.72
N GLY A 66 2.99 0.94 -2.28
CA GLY A 66 3.40 1.06 -0.89
C GLY A 66 4.59 1.99 -0.76
N GLY A 67 4.62 2.79 0.30
CA GLY A 67 5.74 3.66 0.63
C GLY A 67 6.11 3.59 2.11
N ILE A 68 7.40 3.78 2.39
CA ILE A 68 7.89 4.28 3.68
C ILE A 68 8.39 5.69 3.45
N CYS A 69 7.76 6.64 4.13
CA CYS A 69 7.97 8.06 3.88
C CYS A 69 8.11 8.84 5.17
N ASP A 70 9.05 9.79 5.17
CA ASP A 70 9.11 10.84 6.17
C ASP A 70 7.98 11.83 5.93
N MET A 71 7.00 11.83 6.83
CA MET A 71 5.89 12.76 6.83
C MET A 71 6.24 14.00 7.64
N THR A 72 6.19 15.16 6.97
CA THR A 72 6.38 16.47 7.61
C THR A 72 5.05 17.23 7.65
N LEU A 73 4.64 17.60 8.86
CA LEU A 73 3.49 18.46 9.14
C LEU A 73 3.97 19.82 9.64
N ALA A 74 3.21 20.88 9.36
CA ALA A 74 3.56 22.23 9.79
C ALA A 74 3.75 22.30 11.33
N GLY A 75 4.91 22.79 11.76
CA GLY A 75 5.25 22.93 13.19
C GLY A 75 5.55 21.62 13.93
N LYS A 76 5.63 20.48 13.23
CA LYS A 76 5.97 19.17 13.83
C LYS A 76 7.29 18.64 13.28
N LYS A 77 7.93 17.76 14.05
CA LYS A 77 9.11 17.02 13.57
C LYS A 77 8.67 16.00 12.51
N PRO A 78 9.51 15.72 11.50
CA PRO A 78 9.28 14.63 10.57
C PRO A 78 9.03 13.31 11.31
N THR A 79 8.09 12.52 10.81
CA THR A 79 7.75 11.20 11.36
C THR A 79 7.73 10.21 10.20
N SER A 80 8.53 9.15 10.32
CA SER A 80 8.49 8.03 9.39
C SER A 80 7.15 7.32 9.50
N ILE A 81 6.48 7.15 8.36
CA ILE A 81 5.21 6.45 8.24
C ILE A 81 5.31 5.38 7.14
N MET A 82 4.56 4.30 7.30
CA MET A 82 4.33 3.31 6.27
C MET A 82 2.91 3.49 5.74
N LEU A 83 2.74 3.55 4.43
CA LEU A 83 1.44 3.73 3.81
C LEU A 83 1.31 2.97 2.51
N CYS A 84 0.07 2.68 2.12
CA CYS A 84 -0.25 2.10 0.84
C CYS A 84 -1.51 2.72 0.27
N ASN A 85 -1.62 2.72 -1.04
CA ASN A 85 -2.85 3.05 -1.76
C ASN A 85 -3.18 1.97 -2.79
N ASP A 86 -4.45 1.57 -2.83
CA ASP A 86 -5.01 0.88 -4.00
C ASP A 86 -5.68 1.91 -4.90
N THR A 87 -5.14 2.03 -6.12
CA THR A 87 -5.59 3.00 -7.11
C THR A 87 -6.94 2.67 -7.73
N MET A 88 -7.36 1.40 -7.73
CA MET A 88 -8.64 0.97 -8.30
C MET A 88 -9.82 1.36 -7.41
N ILE A 89 -9.72 1.07 -6.11
CA ILE A 89 -10.80 1.30 -5.14
C ILE A 89 -10.61 2.57 -4.31
N GLY A 90 -9.46 3.25 -4.42
CA GLY A 90 -9.15 4.46 -3.66
C GLY A 90 -8.93 4.20 -2.16
N LYS A 91 -8.31 3.07 -1.82
CA LYS A 91 -8.07 2.68 -0.42
C LYS A 91 -6.70 3.13 0.05
N LEU A 92 -6.65 4.13 0.93
CA LEU A 92 -5.44 4.58 1.61
C LEU A 92 -5.35 3.95 3.01
N THR A 93 -4.23 3.32 3.34
CA THR A 93 -3.94 2.84 4.70
C THR A 93 -2.62 3.41 5.19
N VAL A 94 -2.57 3.86 6.45
CA VAL A 94 -1.38 4.48 7.06
C VAL A 94 -1.07 3.82 8.41
N LYS A 95 0.19 3.46 8.61
CA LYS A 95 0.77 2.95 9.86
C LYS A 95 1.89 3.88 10.31
N ALA A 96 1.64 4.63 11.39
CA ALA A 96 2.57 5.65 11.87
C ALA A 96 3.65 5.13 12.83
N PHE A 97 3.42 3.96 13.46
CA PHE A 97 4.34 3.40 14.47
C PHE A 97 4.33 1.87 14.44
N GLY A 98 5.35 1.24 15.05
CA GLY A 98 5.39 -0.21 15.25
C GLY A 98 5.63 -1.01 13.97
N PHE A 99 6.45 -0.50 13.07
CA PHE A 99 6.88 -1.19 11.85
C PHE A 99 8.41 -1.12 11.71
N SER A 100 8.96 -2.03 10.92
CA SER A 100 10.37 -2.00 10.54
C SER A 100 10.52 -1.33 9.18
N GLU A 101 11.53 -0.47 9.03
CA GLU A 101 11.80 0.26 7.80
C GLU A 101 12.52 -0.60 6.76
N ASN A 102 11.83 -1.61 6.23
CA ASN A 102 12.39 -2.49 5.20
C ASN A 102 11.33 -2.96 4.19
N LYS A 103 11.82 -3.45 3.05
CA LYS A 103 10.99 -3.91 1.93
C LYS A 103 10.05 -5.05 2.31
N ASN A 104 10.49 -6.01 3.10
CA ASN A 104 9.66 -7.16 3.43
C ASN A 104 8.44 -6.76 4.27
N GLU A 105 8.63 -5.90 5.27
CA GLU A 105 7.53 -5.34 6.07
C GLU A 105 6.60 -4.50 5.19
N LEU A 106 7.16 -3.65 4.30
CA LEU A 106 6.38 -2.82 3.38
C LEU A 106 5.53 -3.68 2.43
N THR A 107 6.12 -4.70 1.81
CA THR A 107 5.41 -5.63 0.92
C THR A 107 4.29 -6.35 1.65
N ALA A 108 4.55 -6.88 2.85
CA ALA A 108 3.52 -7.54 3.63
C ALA A 108 2.38 -6.57 3.99
N PHE A 109 2.73 -5.36 4.42
CA PHE A 109 1.76 -4.32 4.75
C PHE A 109 0.88 -3.95 3.54
N THR A 110 1.48 -3.70 2.38
CA THR A 110 0.75 -3.36 1.14
C THR A 110 -0.15 -4.52 0.73
N ASN A 111 0.35 -5.75 0.70
CA ASN A 111 -0.44 -6.93 0.29
C ASN A 111 -1.59 -7.26 1.25
N MET A 112 -1.52 -6.84 2.52
CA MET A 112 -2.62 -7.06 3.47
C MET A 112 -3.67 -5.94 3.42
N ASN A 113 -3.25 -4.71 3.11
CA ASN A 113 -4.11 -3.53 3.28
C ASN A 113 -4.56 -2.91 1.95
N CYS A 114 -3.78 -3.05 0.88
CA CYS A 114 -4.02 -2.51 -0.44
C CYS A 114 -3.73 -3.61 -1.48
N GLN A 115 -4.54 -4.67 -1.49
CA GLN A 115 -4.43 -5.72 -2.50
C GLN A 115 -4.81 -5.15 -3.86
N PRO A 116 -3.97 -5.30 -4.90
CA PRO A 116 -4.30 -4.75 -6.20
C PRO A 116 -5.60 -5.32 -6.75
N GLY A 117 -6.60 -4.45 -6.94
CA GLY A 117 -7.90 -4.81 -7.50
C GLY A 117 -9.05 -4.86 -6.51
N GLY A 118 -8.79 -4.63 -5.21
CA GLY A 118 -9.79 -4.52 -4.16
C GLY A 118 -10.07 -5.78 -3.36
#